data_AF-A0A965X5U9-F1
#
_entry.id   AF-A0A965X5U9-F1
#
_cell.length_a   1.000
_cell.length_b   1.000
_cell.length_c   1.000
_cell.angle_alpha   90.00
_cell.angle_beta   90.00
_cell.angle_gamma   90.00
#
_symmetry.space_group_name_H-M   'P 1'
#
loop_
_entity.id
_entity.type
_entity.pdbx_description
1 polymer ?
#
loop_
_entity_poly.entity_id
_entity_poly.type
_entity_poly.pdbx_seq_one_letter_code
_entity_poly.pdbx_strand_id
1 'polypeptide(L)'
;MAEQVTVLVERCTMQIFLDPFFESSTQSNIKRMLRYVFQEPWRNEETIAVLGAYFPQKISEAKAHWAAASKKCQDDYVCTNLHYEWTAQQKHHAECGNKRRLAEVKSCKRKYERWLKISADYKDLKQKA
;
A
#
# COMPACT_ATOMS: atom_id res chain seq x y z
N MET A 1 2.34 -9.56 -15.09
CA MET A 1 3.16 -9.73 -13.87
C MET A 1 2.79 -11.04 -13.23
N ALA A 2 3.73 -11.70 -12.53
CA ALA A 2 3.40 -12.89 -11.77
C ALA A 2 2.45 -12.51 -10.61
N GLU A 3 1.30 -13.17 -10.53
CA GLU A 3 0.32 -12.97 -9.44
C GLU A 3 0.69 -13.78 -8.20
N GLN A 4 1.61 -14.73 -8.36
CA GLN A 4 2.10 -15.61 -7.32
C GLN A 4 3.62 -15.77 -7.39
N VAL A 5 4.22 -16.08 -6.25
CA VAL A 5 5.64 -16.45 -6.13
C VAL A 5 5.81 -17.74 -5.34
N THR A 6 6.90 -18.44 -5.61
CA THR A 6 7.27 -19.67 -4.92
C THR A 6 8.44 -19.40 -4.00
N VAL A 7 8.26 -19.59 -2.70
CA VAL A 7 9.32 -19.47 -1.70
C VAL A 7 9.79 -20.86 -1.30
N LEU A 8 11.05 -21.16 -1.55
CA LEU A 8 11.72 -22.39 -1.14
C LEU A 8 12.44 -22.15 0.19
N VAL A 9 12.11 -22.96 1.20
CA VAL A 9 12.70 -22.89 2.54
C VAL A 9 13.03 -24.29 3.02
N GLU A 10 14.31 -24.61 3.16
CA GLU A 10 14.80 -25.92 3.60
C GLU A 10 14.20 -27.05 2.73
N ARG A 11 13.20 -27.77 3.25
CA ARG A 11 12.50 -28.87 2.56
C ARG A 11 11.06 -28.54 2.17
N CYS A 12 10.64 -27.29 2.35
CA CYS A 12 9.28 -26.82 2.13
C CYS A 12 9.22 -25.87 0.93
N THR A 13 8.09 -25.94 0.21
CA THR A 13 7.73 -25.02 -0.87
C THR A 13 6.46 -24.29 -0.47
N MET A 14 6.50 -22.96 -0.48
CA MET A 14 5.34 -22.11 -0.19
C MET A 14 4.94 -21.35 -1.45
N GLN A 15 3.68 -21.44 -1.85
CA GLN A 15 3.12 -20.60 -2.90
C GLN A 15 2.38 -19.43 -2.28
N ILE A 16 2.68 -18.22 -2.76
CA ILE A 16 2.15 -16.98 -2.19
C ILE A 16 1.51 -16.16 -3.31
N PHE A 17 0.21 -15.93 -3.20
CA PHE A 17 -0.50 -14.95 -4.01
C PHE A 17 -0.18 -13.54 -3.50
N LEU A 18 0.47 -12.73 -4.33
CA LEU A 18 1.11 -11.49 -3.89
C LEU A 18 0.09 -10.48 -3.34
N ASP A 19 -0.90 -10.10 -4.14
CA ASP A 19 -1.88 -9.08 -3.73
C ASP A 19 -2.66 -9.47 -2.47
N PRO A 20 -3.32 -10.64 -2.41
CA PRO A 20 -4.03 -11.07 -1.21
C PRO A 20 -3.12 -11.13 0.02
N PHE A 21 -1.90 -11.64 -0.13
CA PHE A 21 -0.97 -11.76 0.98
C PHE A 21 -0.56 -10.40 1.53
N PHE A 22 -0.09 -9.48 0.69
CA PHE A 22 0.44 -8.19 1.15
C PHE A 22 -0.66 -7.22 1.61
N GLU A 23 -1.89 -7.35 1.12
CA GLU A 23 -3.01 -6.52 1.57
C GLU A 23 -3.58 -6.97 2.91
N SER A 24 -3.67 -8.28 3.16
CA SER A 24 -4.30 -8.83 4.38
C SER A 24 -3.31 -9.12 5.51
N SER A 25 -2.05 -9.42 5.20
CA SER A 25 -1.08 -9.87 6.22
C SER A 25 -0.66 -8.76 7.16
N THR A 26 -0.23 -9.12 8.37
CA THR A 26 0.41 -8.19 9.29
C THR A 26 1.84 -7.87 8.83
N GLN A 27 2.39 -6.73 9.25
CA GLN A 27 3.78 -6.38 8.96
C GLN A 27 4.75 -7.46 9.44
N SER A 28 4.49 -8.07 10.59
CA SER A 28 5.30 -9.16 11.15
C SER A 28 5.32 -10.38 10.25
N ASN A 29 4.17 -10.79 9.71
CA ASN A 29 4.07 -11.92 8.79
C ASN A 29 4.75 -11.63 7.46
N ILE A 30 4.58 -10.41 6.93
CA ILE A 30 5.27 -9.97 5.71
C ILE A 30 6.79 -10.03 5.91
N LYS A 31 7.30 -9.46 7.01
CA LYS A 31 8.73 -9.47 7.31
C LYS A 31 9.28 -10.88 7.49
N ARG A 32 8.51 -11.77 8.12
CA ARG A 32 8.86 -13.18 8.26
C ARG A 32 8.94 -13.89 6.91
N MET A 33 7.98 -13.66 6.01
CA MET A 33 8.00 -14.19 4.65
C MET A 33 9.21 -13.70 3.87
N LEU A 34 9.52 -12.40 3.93
CA LEU A 34 10.71 -11.86 3.27
C LEU A 34 12.00 -12.48 3.82
N ARG A 35 12.10 -12.72 5.14
CA ARG A 35 13.24 -13.43 5.73
C ARG A 35 13.40 -14.84 5.15
N TYR A 36 12.31 -15.55 4.90
CA TYR A 36 12.35 -16.87 4.27
C TYR A 36 12.89 -16.82 2.83
N VAL A 37 12.47 -15.83 2.05
CA VAL A 37 13.00 -15.60 0.69
C VAL A 37 14.52 -15.39 0.72
N PHE A 38 15.02 -14.63 1.69
CA PHE A 38 16.44 -14.29 1.82
C PHE A 38 17.26 -15.27 2.68
N GLN A 39 16.65 -16.34 3.22
CA GLN A 39 17.37 -17.36 3.97
C GLN A 39 18.23 -18.25 3.05
N GLU A 40 17.71 -18.56 1.85
CA GLU A 40 18.41 -19.29 0.79
C GLU A 40 18.25 -18.52 -0.53
N PRO A 41 18.92 -17.37 -0.70
CA PRO A 41 18.68 -16.47 -1.83
C PRO A 41 18.98 -17.12 -3.19
N TRP A 42 19.97 -18.03 -3.25
CA TRP A 42 20.30 -18.79 -4.46
C TRP A 42 19.19 -19.74 -4.93
N ARG A 43 18.29 -20.16 -4.03
CA ARG A 43 17.11 -20.98 -4.39
C ARG A 43 15.90 -20.13 -4.76
N ASN A 44 15.92 -18.85 -4.38
CA ASN A 44 14.78 -17.95 -4.48
C ASN A 44 15.03 -16.78 -5.43
N GLU A 45 16.01 -16.89 -6.34
CA GLU A 45 16.40 -15.80 -7.26
C GLU A 45 15.22 -15.29 -8.09
N GLU A 46 14.40 -16.19 -8.62
CA GLU A 46 13.18 -15.84 -9.37
C GLU A 46 12.22 -15.02 -8.50
N THR A 47 11.96 -15.48 -7.27
CA THR A 47 11.09 -14.77 -6.33
C THR A 47 11.66 -13.41 -5.94
N ILE A 48 12.97 -13.30 -5.73
CA ILE A 48 13.64 -12.03 -5.45
C ILE A 48 13.49 -11.07 -6.63
N ALA A 49 13.64 -11.56 -7.87
CA ALA A 49 13.48 -10.76 -9.08
C ALA A 49 12.02 -10.28 -9.24
N VAL A 50 11.04 -11.18 -9.08
CA VAL A 50 9.61 -10.84 -9.15
C VAL A 50 9.25 -9.81 -8.08
N LEU A 51 9.64 -10.02 -6.82
CA LEU A 51 9.40 -9.07 -5.73
C LEU A 51 10.10 -7.72 -5.99
N GLY A 52 11.29 -7.75 -6.60
CA GLY A 52 12.06 -6.57 -6.99
C GLY A 52 11.34 -5.69 -8.02
N ALA A 53 10.57 -6.28 -8.93
CA ALA A 53 9.72 -5.56 -9.88
C ALA A 53 8.35 -5.17 -9.27
N TYR A 54 7.80 -6.04 -8.43
CA TYR A 54 6.48 -5.89 -7.83
C TYR A 54 6.37 -4.70 -6.88
N PHE A 55 7.32 -4.53 -5.94
CA PHE A 55 7.21 -3.45 -4.95
C PHE A 55 7.25 -2.03 -5.54
N PRO A 56 8.18 -1.68 -6.46
CA PRO A 56 8.18 -0.38 -7.11
C PRO A 56 6.84 -0.08 -7.81
N GLN A 57 6.25 -1.07 -8.48
CA GLN A 57 4.97 -0.90 -9.14
C GLN A 57 3.85 -0.59 -8.14
N LYS A 58 3.70 -1.40 -7.08
CA LYS A 58 2.65 -1.18 -6.07
C LYS A 58 2.80 0.15 -5.33
N ILE A 59 4.03 0.59 -5.11
CA ILE A 59 4.32 1.93 -4.56
C ILE A 59 3.85 3.02 -5.53
N SER A 60 4.15 2.88 -6.82
CA SER A 60 3.74 3.84 -7.86
C SER A 60 2.22 3.94 -7.96
N GLU A 61 1.52 2.80 -8.00
CA GLU A 61 0.05 2.73 -8.02
C GLU A 61 -0.55 3.39 -6.77
N ALA A 62 -0.06 3.03 -5.58
CA ALA A 62 -0.56 3.62 -4.33
C ALA A 62 -0.32 5.13 -4.25
N LYS A 63 0.83 5.61 -4.77
CA LYS A 63 1.14 7.04 -4.87
C LYS A 63 0.19 7.75 -5.83
N ALA A 64 -0.09 7.16 -7.00
CA ALA A 64 -1.01 7.72 -7.98
C ALA A 64 -2.43 7.81 -7.41
N HIS A 65 -2.91 6.77 -6.72
CA HIS A 65 -4.21 6.80 -6.05
C HIS A 65 -4.29 7.87 -4.95
N TRP A 66 -3.23 8.00 -4.13
CA TRP A 66 -3.20 9.05 -3.13
C TRP A 66 -3.20 10.45 -3.76
N ALA A 67 -2.41 10.69 -4.81
CA ALA A 67 -2.39 11.95 -5.52
C ALA A 67 -3.75 12.29 -6.14
N ALA A 68 -4.41 11.32 -6.77
CA ALA A 68 -5.75 11.49 -7.35
C ALA A 68 -6.80 11.82 -6.27
N ALA A 69 -6.80 11.10 -5.15
CA ALA A 69 -7.69 11.37 -4.03
C ALA A 69 -7.42 12.75 -3.42
N SER A 70 -6.15 13.15 -3.28
CA SER A 70 -5.78 14.47 -2.76
C SER A 70 -6.26 15.59 -3.66
N LYS A 71 -6.05 15.45 -4.98
CA LYS A 71 -6.50 16.42 -5.98
C LYS A 71 -8.03 16.55 -5.95
N LYS A 72 -8.75 15.44 -6.02
CA LYS A 72 -10.22 15.43 -5.91
C LYS A 72 -10.71 16.06 -4.61
N CYS A 73 -10.02 15.80 -3.50
CA CYS A 73 -10.36 16.41 -2.22
C CYS A 73 -10.18 17.93 -2.24
N GLN A 74 -9.17 18.46 -2.93
CA GLN A 74 -8.94 19.90 -3.07
C GLN A 74 -9.95 20.54 -4.03
N ASP A 75 -10.18 19.91 -5.18
CA ASP A 75 -11.10 20.40 -6.22
C ASP A 75 -12.55 20.46 -5.70
N ASP A 76 -12.97 19.46 -4.93
CA ASP A 76 -14.35 19.36 -4.42
C ASP A 76 -14.51 19.90 -2.98
N TYR A 77 -13.47 20.51 -2.38
CA TYR A 77 -13.55 20.97 -1.00
C TYR A 77 -14.48 22.18 -0.88
N VAL A 78 -15.48 22.08 -0.01
CA VAL A 78 -16.40 23.20 0.24
C VAL A 78 -16.06 23.89 1.54
N CYS A 79 -15.67 25.17 1.48
CA CYS A 79 -15.47 26.00 2.67
C CYS A 79 -16.81 26.57 3.15
N THR A 80 -17.48 25.89 4.08
CA THR A 80 -18.81 26.29 4.59
C THR A 80 -18.83 27.64 5.32
N ASN A 81 -17.66 28.13 5.76
CA ASN A 81 -17.52 29.43 6.43
C ASN A 81 -17.73 30.63 5.49
N LEU A 82 -17.59 30.44 4.18
CA LEU A 82 -17.78 31.50 3.18
C LEU A 82 -19.22 31.59 2.66
N HIS A 83 -20.08 30.64 3.05
CA HIS A 83 -21.47 30.54 2.63
C HIS A 83 -22.40 30.91 3.80
N TYR A 84 -22.60 32.21 4.00
CA TYR A 84 -23.43 32.74 5.09
C TYR A 84 -24.92 32.53 4.83
N GLU A 85 -25.30 32.45 3.55
CA GLU A 85 -26.64 32.22 3.04
C GLU A 85 -27.13 30.77 3.20
N TRP A 86 -26.23 29.82 3.51
CA TRP A 86 -26.60 28.42 3.67
C TRP A 86 -27.25 28.11 5.00
N THR A 87 -28.29 27.28 4.95
CA THR A 87 -28.92 26.69 6.13
C THR A 87 -27.96 25.75 6.86
N ALA A 88 -28.23 25.49 8.14
CA ALA A 88 -27.46 24.54 8.94
C ALA A 88 -27.41 23.13 8.30
N GLN A 89 -28.50 22.68 7.67
CA GLN A 89 -28.55 21.39 6.98
C GLN A 89 -27.64 21.34 5.74
N GLN A 90 -27.59 22.41 4.95
CA GLN A 90 -26.70 22.50 3.78
C GLN A 90 -25.23 22.50 4.20
N LYS A 91 -24.87 23.25 5.25
CA LYS A 91 -23.52 23.24 5.82
C LYS A 91 -23.13 21.86 6.33
N HIS A 92 -24.02 21.20 7.08
CA HIS A 92 -23.79 19.85 7.57
C HIS A 92 -23.56 18.83 6.45
N HIS A 93 -24.35 18.90 5.37
CA HIS A 93 -24.18 18.01 4.23
C HIS A 93 -22.80 18.19 3.56
N ALA A 94 -22.39 19.44 3.34
CA ALA A 94 -21.07 19.76 2.78
C ALA A 94 -19.92 19.30 3.68
N GLU A 95 -20.02 19.51 5.00
CA GLU A 95 -19.02 19.06 5.97
C GLU A 95 -18.90 17.52 6.02
N CYS A 96 -20.02 16.80 5.94
CA CYS A 96 -20.01 15.34 5.84
C CYS A 96 -19.33 14.88 4.54
N GLY A 97 -19.57 15.56 3.42
CA GLY A 97 -18.85 15.34 2.16
C GLY A 97 -17.34 15.55 2.31
N ASN A 98 -16.92 16.67 2.91
CA ASN A 98 -15.52 16.96 3.18
C ASN A 98 -14.87 15.91 4.08
N LYS A 99 -15.54 15.50 5.17
CA LYS A 99 -15.07 14.44 6.07
C LYS A 99 -14.83 13.13 5.32
N ARG A 100 -15.75 12.74 4.43
CA ARG A 100 -15.62 11.52 3.61
C ARG A 100 -14.40 11.60 2.69
N ARG A 101 -14.20 12.72 1.98
CA ARG A 101 -13.04 12.94 1.10
C ARG A 101 -11.73 12.92 1.87
N LEU A 102 -11.67 13.59 3.03
CA LEU A 102 -10.49 13.58 3.90
C LEU A 102 -10.19 12.16 4.42
N ALA A 103 -11.22 11.38 4.75
CA ALA A 103 -11.06 9.99 5.17
C ALA A 103 -10.50 9.12 4.03
N GLU A 104 -10.96 9.33 2.79
CA GLU A 104 -10.44 8.67 1.60
C GLU A 104 -8.96 9.00 1.36
N VAL A 105 -8.58 10.28 1.38
CA VAL A 105 -7.18 10.72 1.27
C VAL A 105 -6.31 10.05 2.34
N LYS A 106 -6.77 10.03 3.60
CA LYS A 106 -6.06 9.36 4.71
C LYS A 106 -5.96 7.86 4.49
N SER A 107 -6.96 7.22 3.89
CA SER A 107 -6.92 5.79 3.55
C SER A 107 -5.86 5.51 2.49
N CYS A 108 -5.87 6.27 1.39
CA CYS A 108 -4.89 6.12 0.30
C CYS A 108 -3.46 6.39 0.79
N LYS A 109 -3.26 7.44 1.60
CA LYS A 109 -1.96 7.73 2.21
C LYS A 109 -1.45 6.57 3.07
N ARG A 110 -2.30 6.00 3.94
CA ARG A 110 -1.94 4.82 4.75
C ARG A 110 -1.53 3.62 3.90
N LYS A 111 -2.22 3.38 2.77
CA LYS A 111 -1.86 2.30 1.83
C LYS A 111 -0.47 2.56 1.21
N TYR A 112 -0.20 3.79 0.79
CA TYR A 112 1.11 4.19 0.26
C TYR A 112 2.24 4.02 1.30
N GLU A 113 2.05 4.53 2.51
CA GLU A 113 3.04 4.41 3.60
C GLU A 113 3.31 2.95 3.99
N ARG A 114 2.27 2.11 3.99
CA ARG A 114 2.42 0.66 4.20
C ARG A 114 3.33 0.02 3.15
N TRP A 115 3.13 0.35 1.87
CA TRP A 115 3.98 -0.17 0.80
C TRP A 115 5.43 0.32 0.88
N LEU A 116 5.65 1.58 1.26
CA LEU A 116 7.00 2.10 1.53
C LEU A 116 7.69 1.30 2.63
N LYS A 117 6.98 0.97 3.72
CA LYS A 117 7.53 0.19 4.83
C LYS A 117 7.90 -1.23 4.40
N ILE A 118 7.03 -1.90 3.65
CA ILE A 118 7.30 -3.24 3.09
C ILE A 118 8.54 -3.22 2.19
N SER A 119 8.65 -2.21 1.31
CA SER A 119 9.80 -2.08 0.42
C SER A 119 11.10 -1.77 1.18
N ALA A 120 11.03 -1.00 2.27
CA ALA A 120 12.17 -0.78 3.15
C ALA A 120 12.64 -2.10 3.80
N ASP A 121 11.73 -2.88 4.39
CA ASP A 121 12.06 -4.19 4.96
C ASP A 121 12.68 -5.13 3.90
N TYR A 122 12.19 -5.11 2.65
CA TYR A 122 12.78 -5.89 1.54
C TYR A 122 14.20 -5.43 1.19
N LYS A 123 14.43 -4.12 1.06
CA LYS A 123 15.76 -3.56 0.74
C LYS A 123 16.77 -3.87 1.84
N ASP A 124 16.36 -3.72 3.10
CA ASP A 124 17.20 -4.02 4.27
C ASP A 124 17.63 -5.49 4.29
N LEU A 125 16.74 -6.42 3.92
CA LEU A 125 17.08 -7.85 3.83
C LEU A 125 17.97 -8.14 2.62
N LYS A 126 17.69 -7.53 1.47
CA LYS A 126 18.50 -7.69 0.26
C LYS A 126 19.94 -7.21 0.43
N GLN A 127 20.19 -6.18 1.23
CA GLN A 127 21.54 -5.69 1.51
C GLN A 127 22.34 -6.59 2.48
N LYS A 128 21.64 -7.44 3.25
CA LYS A 128 22.24 -8.33 4.26
C LYS A 128 22.44 -9.76 3.77
N ALA A 129 21.77 -10.14 2.69
CA ALA A 129 21.87 -11.43 2.03
C ALA A 129 23.03 -11.44 1.04
#